data_AF-A0A0H4TUY3-F1
#
_entry.id   AF-A0A0H4TUY3-F1
#
_cell.length_a   1.000
_cell.length_b   1.000
_cell.length_c   1.000
_cell.angle_alpha   90.00
_cell.angle_beta   90.00
_cell.angle_gamma   90.00
#
_symmetry.space_group_name_H-M   'P 1'
#
loop_
_entity.id
_entity.type
_entity.pdbx_description
1 polymer ?
#
loop_
_entity_poly.entity_id
_entity_poly.type
_entity_poly.pdbx_seq_one_letter_code
_entity_poly.pdbx_strand_id
1 'polypeptide(L)'
;MTAIVECVPNFSEGRDQRVLDALREAITSVPGVRLLDVQADAAHHRSVFTFIGTPEAASAAAFRAMRVARERIDLTQHQGEHPRMGATDVVPFIPVEGVTMDQCVELARKLGERVGTELSIPVFLYSRAATRPERESLPNIRKGQFEGLREQIGKDPAKTPDFGPNRIHPTAGCTAIGARPFLVAYNIYLDTGDVSLAEEIAKAIRTSSGGLPAVQAKGFEVGGRAQVSMNLLDIDVTSPAKVFAEVSERAAAQGVRVHRSEIVGLLPERAVWDAAARFLKLRGEEVASHLVEAKVRAAQGPTLDGWIDQLASVEPAPGGGSAAALAGVLAAGLVAMVGRLTSSRKAHAAVAEEFRGITEEAERLRIELRRLVDEDAEAYGRVMEAYKLPKGTERERQRRQEAIDRALLAAAEVPLRTARAAARVAELARRAAEAGNQNAVCDAGVAALLAMSGVKGAVYNVAINVKGLAEREAGALMLTEANELEGRAGERSSAAERSVSAALGR
;
A
#
# COMPACT_ATOMS: atom_id res chain seq x y z
N MET A 1 -5.59 9.07 6.79
CA MET A 1 -5.36 7.64 6.50
C MET A 1 -5.88 7.35 5.12
N THR A 2 -5.04 6.78 4.26
CA THR A 2 -5.41 6.33 2.92
C THR A 2 -6.32 5.10 3.03
N ALA A 3 -7.55 5.22 2.53
CA ALA A 3 -8.49 4.11 2.41
C ALA A 3 -8.04 3.16 1.30
N ILE A 4 -7.82 1.87 1.60
CA ILE A 4 -7.37 0.85 0.67
C ILE A 4 -8.39 -0.29 0.61
N VAL A 5 -8.85 -0.58 -0.61
CA VAL A 5 -9.68 -1.74 -0.95
C VAL A 5 -8.92 -2.64 -1.91
N GLU A 6 -8.93 -3.93 -1.65
CA GLU A 6 -8.53 -4.96 -2.62
C GLU A 6 -9.74 -5.33 -3.47
N CYS A 7 -9.52 -5.41 -4.79
CA CYS A 7 -10.51 -5.89 -5.74
C CYS A 7 -9.92 -7.07 -6.53
N VAL A 8 -10.68 -8.17 -6.60
CA VAL A 8 -10.18 -9.44 -7.15
C VAL A 8 -11.10 -9.98 -8.27
N PRO A 9 -11.31 -9.25 -9.39
CA PRO A 9 -12.20 -9.71 -10.43
C PRO A 9 -11.70 -11.00 -11.08
N ASN A 10 -12.64 -11.88 -11.43
CA ASN A 10 -12.36 -13.13 -12.12
C ASN A 10 -12.93 -13.05 -13.53
N PHE A 11 -12.10 -13.33 -14.52
CA PHE A 11 -12.48 -13.31 -15.92
C PHE A 11 -12.46 -14.71 -16.51
N SER A 12 -13.43 -15.00 -17.38
CA SER A 12 -13.51 -16.26 -18.12
C SER A 12 -12.59 -16.23 -19.33
N GLU A 13 -11.29 -16.03 -19.08
CA GLU A 13 -10.21 -16.00 -20.06
C GLU A 13 -8.90 -16.41 -19.37
N GLY A 14 -8.12 -17.30 -19.97
CA GLY A 14 -6.87 -17.81 -19.41
C GLY A 14 -5.86 -18.27 -20.46
N ARG A 15 -6.11 -17.95 -21.74
CA ARG A 15 -5.35 -18.43 -22.91
C ARG A 15 -4.97 -17.30 -23.86
N ASP A 16 -5.89 -16.38 -24.19
CA ASP A 16 -5.61 -15.27 -25.11
C ASP A 16 -4.90 -14.12 -24.39
N GLN A 17 -3.59 -14.02 -24.64
CA GLN A 17 -2.76 -12.98 -24.06
C GLN A 17 -3.21 -11.56 -24.44
N ARG A 18 -3.79 -11.36 -25.63
CA ARG A 18 -4.26 -10.03 -26.06
C ARG A 18 -5.46 -9.56 -25.23
N VAL A 19 -6.30 -10.49 -24.79
CA VAL A 19 -7.42 -10.18 -23.90
C VAL A 19 -6.90 -9.90 -22.49
N LEU A 20 -5.98 -10.73 -21.99
CA LEU A 20 -5.35 -10.53 -20.67
C LEU A 20 -4.60 -9.20 -20.57
N ASP A 21 -3.87 -8.81 -21.62
CA ASP A 21 -3.15 -7.54 -21.67
C ASP A 21 -4.11 -6.34 -21.73
N ALA A 22 -5.21 -6.45 -22.47
CA ALA A 22 -6.23 -5.41 -22.52
C ALA A 22 -6.96 -5.24 -21.16
N LEU A 23 -7.20 -6.34 -20.44
CA LEU A 23 -7.73 -6.28 -19.08
C LEU A 23 -6.74 -5.62 -18.13
N ARG A 24 -5.45 -5.98 -18.22
CA ARG A 24 -4.37 -5.38 -17.45
C ARG A 24 -4.30 -3.88 -17.68
N GLU A 25 -4.27 -3.44 -18.93
CA GLU A 25 -4.21 -2.04 -19.32
C GLU A 25 -5.43 -1.26 -18.82
N ALA A 26 -6.63 -1.83 -18.93
CA ALA A 26 -7.85 -1.20 -18.42
C ALA A 26 -7.79 -0.95 -16.91
N ILE A 27 -7.24 -1.89 -16.14
CA ILE A 27 -7.05 -1.75 -14.68
C ILE A 27 -5.99 -0.69 -14.38
N THR A 28 -4.80 -0.80 -14.98
CA THR A 28 -3.66 0.08 -14.68
C THR A 28 -3.81 1.48 -15.25
N SER A 29 -4.75 1.71 -16.17
CA SER A 29 -5.09 3.04 -16.70
C SER A 29 -5.81 3.96 -15.70
N VAL A 30 -6.23 3.44 -14.55
CA VAL A 30 -6.91 4.23 -13.51
C VAL A 30 -5.87 4.79 -12.54
N PRO A 31 -5.73 6.13 -12.42
CA PRO A 31 -4.86 6.72 -11.43
C PRO A 31 -5.20 6.26 -10.02
N GLY A 32 -4.17 5.93 -9.23
CA GLY A 32 -4.33 5.44 -7.85
C GLY A 32 -4.60 3.93 -7.72
N VAL A 33 -4.65 3.18 -8.83
CA VAL A 33 -4.72 1.70 -8.80
C VAL A 33 -3.33 1.09 -8.94
N ARG A 34 -3.07 0.08 -8.11
CA ARG A 34 -1.85 -0.74 -8.16
C ARG A 34 -2.26 -2.20 -8.40
N LEU A 35 -1.86 -2.74 -9.55
CA LEU A 35 -2.02 -4.16 -9.83
C LEU A 35 -0.96 -4.96 -9.07
N LEU A 36 -1.41 -5.91 -8.25
CA LEU A 36 -0.55 -6.71 -7.38
C LEU A 36 -0.21 -8.07 -8.00
N ASP A 37 -1.20 -8.73 -8.60
CA ASP A 37 -1.02 -10.07 -9.18
C ASP A 37 -1.99 -10.32 -10.34
N VAL A 38 -1.58 -11.19 -11.26
CA VAL A 38 -2.43 -11.72 -12.33
C VAL A 38 -2.11 -13.20 -12.50
N GLN A 39 -3.07 -14.06 -12.18
CA GLN A 39 -2.97 -15.49 -12.38
C GLN A 39 -3.91 -15.92 -13.49
N ALA A 40 -3.36 -16.45 -14.57
CA ALA A 40 -4.11 -17.02 -15.68
C ALA A 40 -3.86 -18.52 -15.74
N ASP A 41 -4.94 -19.30 -15.85
CA ASP A 41 -4.89 -20.75 -15.94
C ASP A 41 -5.54 -21.20 -17.25
N ALA A 42 -4.75 -21.84 -18.11
CA ALA A 42 -5.17 -22.29 -19.42
C ALA A 42 -6.11 -23.51 -19.36
N ALA A 43 -5.97 -24.40 -18.37
CA ALA A 43 -6.81 -25.59 -18.21
C ALA A 43 -8.20 -25.18 -17.70
N HIS A 44 -8.23 -24.37 -16.63
CA HIS A 44 -9.45 -23.80 -16.08
C HIS A 44 -10.06 -22.71 -16.99
N HIS A 45 -9.30 -22.20 -17.96
CA HIS A 45 -9.67 -21.12 -18.88
C HIS A 45 -10.23 -19.89 -18.14
N ARG A 46 -9.52 -19.49 -17.09
CA ARG A 46 -9.90 -18.44 -16.15
C ARG A 46 -8.68 -17.64 -15.74
N SER A 47 -8.89 -16.36 -15.46
CA SER A 47 -7.89 -15.50 -14.85
C SER A 47 -8.43 -14.75 -13.65
N VAL A 48 -7.53 -14.45 -12.72
CA VAL A 48 -7.76 -13.71 -11.49
C VAL A 48 -6.80 -12.54 -11.47
N PHE A 49 -7.35 -11.33 -11.41
CA PHE A 49 -6.56 -10.12 -11.27
C PHE A 49 -6.73 -9.62 -9.85
N THR A 50 -5.64 -9.25 -9.19
CA THR A 50 -5.67 -8.70 -7.84
C THR A 50 -5.06 -7.32 -7.86
N PHE A 51 -5.81 -6.30 -7.48
CA PHE A 51 -5.33 -4.93 -7.40
C PHE A 51 -5.89 -4.20 -6.19
N ILE A 52 -5.21 -3.13 -5.78
CA ILE A 52 -5.62 -2.24 -4.70
C ILE A 52 -5.78 -0.81 -5.19
N GLY A 53 -6.58 -0.03 -4.48
CA GLY A 53 -6.72 1.40 -4.68
C GLY A 53 -7.67 2.01 -3.64
N THR A 54 -7.95 3.31 -3.75
CA THR A 54 -9.07 3.90 -3.02
C THR A 54 -10.38 3.26 -3.46
N PRO A 55 -11.46 3.30 -2.64
CA PRO A 55 -12.75 2.72 -3.03
C PRO A 55 -13.20 3.13 -4.43
N GLU A 56 -13.13 4.43 -4.75
CA GLU A 56 -13.54 4.98 -6.04
C GLU A 56 -12.65 4.49 -7.19
N ALA A 57 -11.32 4.50 -6.99
CA ALA A 57 -10.36 4.07 -8.00
C ALA A 57 -10.48 2.57 -8.29
N ALA A 58 -10.62 1.74 -7.25
CA ALA A 58 -10.78 0.30 -7.39
C ALA A 58 -12.09 -0.04 -8.13
N SER A 59 -13.19 0.63 -7.82
CA SER A 59 -14.46 0.45 -8.52
C SER A 59 -14.41 0.93 -9.98
N ALA A 60 -13.74 2.05 -10.25
CA ALA A 60 -13.53 2.54 -11.61
C ALA A 60 -12.70 1.56 -12.46
N ALA A 61 -11.62 0.98 -11.90
CA ALA A 61 -10.81 -0.03 -12.58
C ALA A 61 -11.59 -1.32 -12.83
N ALA A 62 -12.33 -1.81 -11.84
CA ALA A 62 -13.21 -2.97 -12.02
C ALA A 62 -14.21 -2.74 -13.16
N PHE A 63 -14.90 -1.59 -13.18
CA PHE A 63 -15.84 -1.25 -14.26
C PHE A 63 -15.16 -1.23 -15.65
N ARG A 64 -13.98 -0.60 -15.77
CA ARG A 64 -13.24 -0.55 -17.05
C ARG A 64 -12.85 -1.96 -17.53
N ALA A 65 -12.36 -2.81 -16.63
CA ALA A 65 -12.00 -4.18 -16.95
C ALA A 65 -13.23 -5.01 -17.35
N MET A 66 -14.36 -4.85 -16.65
CA MET A 66 -15.63 -5.51 -16.99
C MET A 66 -16.13 -5.13 -18.38
N ARG A 67 -15.97 -3.86 -18.78
CA ARG A 67 -16.31 -3.41 -20.14
C ARG A 67 -15.42 -4.08 -21.18
N VAL A 68 -14.11 -4.17 -20.95
CA VAL A 68 -13.19 -4.90 -21.85
C VAL A 68 -13.56 -6.37 -21.93
N ALA A 69 -13.86 -7.03 -20.81
CA ALA A 69 -14.29 -8.41 -20.77
C ALA A 69 -15.58 -8.63 -21.58
N ARG A 70 -16.57 -7.76 -21.43
CA ARG A 70 -17.82 -7.80 -22.20
C ARG A 70 -17.57 -7.70 -23.72
N GLU A 71 -16.63 -6.86 -24.14
CA GLU A 71 -16.34 -6.62 -25.55
C GLU A 71 -15.49 -7.72 -26.19
N ARG A 72 -14.67 -8.42 -25.40
CA ARG A 72 -13.63 -9.32 -25.93
C ARG A 72 -13.83 -10.80 -25.60
N ILE A 73 -14.67 -11.13 -24.63
CA ILE A 73 -14.93 -12.52 -24.22
C ILE A 73 -16.33 -12.92 -24.65
N ASP A 74 -16.42 -13.97 -25.47
CA ASP A 74 -17.68 -14.58 -25.89
C ASP A 74 -17.86 -15.95 -25.21
N LEU A 75 -18.77 -16.01 -24.22
CA LEU A 75 -19.05 -17.25 -23.50
C LEU A 75 -19.68 -18.34 -24.38
N THR A 76 -20.26 -17.98 -25.53
CA THR A 76 -20.81 -19.00 -26.46
C THR A 76 -19.71 -19.85 -27.09
N GLN A 77 -18.47 -19.36 -27.08
CA GLN A 77 -17.27 -20.06 -27.56
C GLN A 77 -16.34 -20.47 -26.40
N HIS A 78 -16.70 -20.14 -25.16
CA HIS A 78 -15.87 -20.42 -23.98
C HIS A 78 -16.12 -21.82 -23.42
N GLN A 79 -15.05 -22.61 -23.31
CA GLN A 79 -15.03 -23.86 -22.57
C GLN A 79 -13.80 -23.92 -21.66
N GLY A 80 -14.00 -24.29 -20.40
CA GLY A 80 -12.97 -24.46 -19.39
C GLY A 80 -13.47 -25.34 -18.25
N GLU A 81 -12.54 -25.94 -17.49
CA GLU A 81 -12.87 -26.86 -16.40
C GLU A 81 -13.50 -26.14 -15.19
N HIS A 82 -13.26 -24.84 -15.04
CA HIS A 82 -13.80 -24.06 -13.94
C HIS A 82 -15.24 -23.60 -14.24
N PRO A 83 -16.21 -23.80 -13.31
CA PRO A 83 -17.57 -23.31 -13.47
C PRO A 83 -17.61 -21.79 -13.67
N ARG A 84 -18.35 -21.34 -14.70
CA ARG A 84 -18.48 -19.92 -15.05
C ARG A 84 -19.89 -19.54 -15.49
N MET A 85 -20.27 -18.30 -15.23
CA MET A 85 -21.55 -17.72 -15.66
C MET A 85 -21.40 -16.37 -16.38
N GLY A 86 -20.21 -15.74 -16.32
CA GLY A 86 -19.96 -14.42 -16.87
C GLY A 86 -18.58 -14.27 -17.51
N ALA A 87 -18.46 -13.40 -18.52
CA ALA A 87 -17.17 -12.96 -19.08
C ALA A 87 -16.32 -12.33 -17.97
N THR A 88 -16.96 -11.48 -17.16
CA THR A 88 -16.55 -11.26 -15.76
C THR A 88 -17.46 -12.09 -14.88
N ASP A 89 -16.90 -13.06 -14.18
CA ASP A 89 -17.70 -14.03 -13.45
C ASP A 89 -18.05 -13.53 -12.03
N VAL A 90 -17.05 -13.03 -11.31
CA VAL A 90 -17.24 -12.43 -9.98
C VAL A 90 -16.30 -11.24 -9.76
N VAL A 91 -16.77 -10.21 -9.05
CA VAL A 91 -16.00 -9.04 -8.60
C VAL A 91 -16.21 -8.82 -7.09
N PRO A 92 -15.30 -9.29 -6.23
CA PRO A 92 -15.27 -8.95 -4.81
C PRO A 92 -14.51 -7.66 -4.54
N PHE A 93 -15.00 -6.90 -3.56
CA PHE A 93 -14.26 -5.88 -2.82
C PHE A 93 -13.94 -6.39 -1.40
N ILE A 94 -12.71 -6.20 -0.95
CA ILE A 94 -12.22 -6.64 0.35
C ILE A 94 -11.61 -5.43 1.07
N PRO A 95 -12.01 -5.13 2.32
CA PRO A 95 -11.41 -4.04 3.09
C PRO A 95 -9.98 -4.42 3.50
N VAL A 96 -9.01 -3.53 3.20
CA VAL A 96 -7.59 -3.73 3.56
C VAL A 96 -7.18 -2.79 4.69
N GLU A 97 -7.34 -1.48 4.48
CA GLU A 97 -6.90 -0.46 5.43
C GLU A 97 -7.83 0.75 5.36
N GLY A 98 -8.24 1.31 6.51
CA GLY A 98 -9.05 2.53 6.55
C GLY A 98 -10.43 2.41 5.88
N VAL A 99 -10.91 1.19 5.61
CA VAL A 99 -12.20 0.91 4.96
C VAL A 99 -12.95 -0.17 5.71
N THR A 100 -14.25 0.02 5.91
CA THR A 100 -15.14 -0.97 6.55
C THR A 100 -15.76 -1.93 5.53
N MET A 101 -16.27 -3.06 6.02
CA MET A 101 -17.04 -3.98 5.19
C MET A 101 -18.27 -3.30 4.57
N ASP A 102 -18.98 -2.46 5.34
CA ASP A 102 -20.18 -1.75 4.87
C ASP A 102 -19.86 -0.79 3.72
N GLN A 103 -18.72 -0.10 3.77
CA GLN A 103 -18.24 0.73 2.67
C GLN A 103 -17.96 -0.11 1.41
N CYS A 104 -17.40 -1.31 1.56
CA CYS A 104 -17.20 -2.24 0.43
C CYS A 104 -18.54 -2.76 -0.12
N VAL A 105 -19.54 -3.02 0.74
CA VAL A 105 -20.90 -3.42 0.32
C VAL A 105 -21.54 -2.31 -0.51
N GLU A 106 -21.44 -1.07 -0.07
CA GLU A 106 -21.95 0.09 -0.80
C GLU A 106 -21.23 0.26 -2.15
N LEU A 107 -19.91 0.01 -2.18
CA LEU A 107 -19.13 0.03 -3.41
C LEU A 107 -19.60 -1.05 -4.41
N ALA A 108 -19.86 -2.26 -3.93
CA ALA A 108 -20.41 -3.36 -4.73
C ALA A 108 -21.80 -3.03 -5.29
N ARG A 109 -22.68 -2.40 -4.50
CA ARG A 109 -24.01 -1.95 -4.94
C ARG A 109 -23.91 -0.94 -6.09
N LYS A 110 -23.12 0.13 -5.88
CA LYS A 110 -22.90 1.17 -6.89
C LYS A 110 -22.31 0.62 -8.18
N LEU A 111 -21.30 -0.25 -8.08
CA LEU A 111 -20.73 -0.90 -9.26
C LEU A 111 -21.77 -1.78 -9.95
N GLY A 112 -22.54 -2.57 -9.20
CA GLY A 112 -23.57 -3.46 -9.74
C GLY A 112 -24.65 -2.72 -10.51
N GLU A 113 -25.18 -1.63 -9.96
CA GLU A 113 -26.15 -0.77 -10.64
C GLU A 113 -25.59 -0.20 -11.95
N ARG A 114 -24.35 0.32 -11.89
CA ARG A 114 -23.67 0.90 -13.05
C ARG A 114 -23.41 -0.12 -14.15
N VAL A 115 -22.92 -1.31 -13.80
CA VAL A 115 -22.71 -2.43 -14.74
C VAL A 115 -24.05 -2.87 -15.35
N GLY A 116 -25.09 -3.01 -14.53
CA GLY A 116 -26.42 -3.37 -14.98
C GLY A 116 -26.98 -2.39 -16.01
N THR A 117 -26.75 -1.10 -15.78
CA THR A 117 -27.26 -0.01 -16.62
C THR A 117 -26.42 0.22 -17.88
N GLU A 118 -25.11 0.44 -17.71
CA GLU A 118 -24.22 0.84 -18.82
C GLU A 118 -23.75 -0.34 -19.67
N LEU A 119 -23.56 -1.52 -19.07
CA LEU A 119 -23.06 -2.70 -19.79
C LEU A 119 -24.19 -3.68 -20.16
N SER A 120 -25.41 -3.46 -19.66
CA SER A 120 -26.57 -4.35 -19.86
C SER A 120 -26.31 -5.80 -19.44
N ILE A 121 -25.48 -5.98 -18.40
CA ILE A 121 -25.17 -7.30 -17.82
C ILE A 121 -26.05 -7.50 -16.59
N PRO A 122 -26.80 -8.60 -16.46
CA PRO A 122 -27.47 -8.94 -15.20
C PRO A 122 -26.47 -9.15 -14.07
N VAL A 123 -26.68 -8.46 -12.96
CA VAL A 123 -25.80 -8.50 -11.78
C VAL A 123 -26.53 -9.10 -10.58
N PHE A 124 -25.87 -10.04 -9.91
CA PHE A 124 -26.27 -10.54 -8.59
C PHE A 124 -25.33 -9.98 -7.53
N LEU A 125 -25.88 -9.42 -6.46
CA LEU A 125 -25.10 -9.09 -5.28
C LEU A 125 -24.85 -10.35 -4.45
N TYR A 126 -23.62 -10.57 -4.02
CA TYR A 126 -23.23 -11.79 -3.30
C TYR A 126 -22.42 -11.53 -2.02
N SER A 127 -22.25 -12.59 -1.23
CA SER A 127 -21.57 -12.54 0.08
C SER A 127 -22.18 -11.45 0.97
N ARG A 128 -21.38 -10.60 1.62
CA ARG A 128 -21.89 -9.56 2.53
C ARG A 128 -22.78 -8.52 1.84
N ALA A 129 -22.74 -8.43 0.51
CA ALA A 129 -23.61 -7.54 -0.26
C ALA A 129 -24.93 -8.21 -0.70
N ALA A 130 -25.09 -9.52 -0.47
CA ALA A 130 -26.26 -10.28 -0.90
C ALA A 130 -27.56 -9.69 -0.35
N THR A 131 -28.56 -9.57 -1.22
CA THR A 131 -29.93 -9.13 -0.87
C THR A 131 -30.81 -10.28 -0.39
N ARG A 132 -30.36 -11.51 -0.61
CA ARG A 132 -31.06 -12.75 -0.22
C ARG A 132 -30.06 -13.75 0.38
N PRO A 133 -30.43 -14.50 1.43
CA PRO A 133 -29.52 -15.44 2.09
C PRO A 133 -28.87 -16.46 1.15
N GLU A 134 -29.63 -16.97 0.17
CA GLU A 134 -29.12 -17.96 -0.79
C GLU A 134 -28.02 -17.42 -1.71
N ARG A 135 -27.91 -16.09 -1.86
CA ARG A 135 -26.90 -15.39 -2.69
C ARG A 135 -25.60 -15.13 -1.94
N GLU A 136 -25.53 -15.38 -0.64
CA GLU A 136 -24.25 -15.30 0.08
C GLU A 136 -23.21 -16.25 -0.51
N SER A 137 -23.67 -17.43 -0.94
CA SER A 137 -22.85 -18.47 -1.57
C SER A 137 -22.79 -18.31 -3.09
N LEU A 138 -21.61 -17.96 -3.61
CA LEU A 138 -21.37 -17.84 -5.04
C LEU A 138 -21.71 -19.11 -5.86
N PRO A 139 -21.41 -20.35 -5.39
CA PRO A 139 -21.88 -21.56 -6.05
C PRO A 139 -23.41 -21.65 -6.26
N ASN A 140 -24.22 -21.09 -5.35
CA ASN A 140 -25.68 -21.10 -5.50
C ASN A 140 -26.13 -20.19 -6.66
N ILE A 141 -25.48 -19.03 -6.79
CA ILE A 141 -25.71 -18.10 -7.91
C ILE A 141 -25.29 -18.78 -9.22
N ARG A 142 -24.06 -19.31 -9.27
CA ARG A 142 -23.47 -20.01 -10.42
C ARG A 142 -24.15 -21.34 -10.80
N LYS A 143 -25.11 -21.83 -10.02
CA LYS A 143 -25.80 -23.10 -10.32
C LYS A 143 -26.49 -23.01 -11.68
N GLY A 144 -26.10 -23.89 -12.60
CA GLY A 144 -26.52 -23.89 -13.99
C GLY A 144 -25.48 -23.32 -14.97
N GLN A 145 -24.44 -22.64 -14.47
CA GLN A 145 -23.43 -21.97 -15.29
C GLN A 145 -24.04 -21.02 -16.32
N PHE A 146 -23.29 -20.61 -17.34
CA PHE A 146 -23.79 -19.76 -18.41
C PHE A 146 -25.00 -20.37 -19.14
N GLU A 147 -24.93 -21.64 -19.51
CA GLU A 147 -25.94 -22.33 -20.32
C GLU A 147 -27.29 -22.44 -19.58
N GLY A 148 -27.27 -22.90 -18.33
CA GLY A 148 -28.49 -23.03 -17.53
C GLY A 148 -29.07 -21.68 -17.12
N LEU A 149 -28.22 -20.70 -16.79
CA LEU A 149 -28.71 -19.35 -16.42
C LEU A 149 -29.32 -18.62 -17.61
N ARG A 150 -28.88 -18.92 -18.85
CA ARG A 150 -29.52 -18.42 -20.08
C ARG A 150 -30.98 -18.85 -20.20
N GLU A 151 -31.31 -20.04 -19.69
CA GLU A 151 -32.68 -20.56 -19.73
C GLU A 151 -33.53 -20.11 -18.54
N GLN A 152 -32.89 -19.84 -17.39
CA GLN A 152 -33.54 -19.56 -16.11
C GLN A 152 -33.80 -18.07 -15.86
N ILE A 153 -32.84 -17.18 -16.17
CA ILE A 153 -33.01 -15.74 -15.91
C ILE A 153 -34.14 -15.20 -16.79
N GLY A 154 -35.09 -14.49 -16.19
CA GLY A 154 -36.32 -14.02 -16.83
C GLY A 154 -37.50 -15.01 -16.76
N LYS A 155 -37.27 -16.25 -16.31
CA LYS A 155 -38.32 -17.28 -16.13
C LYS A 155 -38.47 -17.74 -14.68
N ASP A 156 -37.35 -17.93 -13.98
CA ASP A 156 -37.30 -18.33 -12.58
C ASP A 156 -37.20 -17.08 -11.67
N PRO A 157 -38.22 -16.77 -10.84
CA PRO A 157 -38.17 -15.65 -9.90
C PRO A 157 -37.04 -15.72 -8.87
N ALA A 158 -36.49 -16.91 -8.60
CA ALA A 158 -35.31 -17.07 -7.75
C ALA A 158 -34.04 -16.50 -8.41
N LYS A 159 -34.00 -16.48 -9.75
CA LYS A 159 -32.88 -16.04 -10.58
C LYS A 159 -33.04 -14.61 -11.12
N THR A 160 -33.98 -13.82 -10.60
CA THR A 160 -34.07 -12.39 -10.94
C THR A 160 -32.83 -11.62 -10.45
N PRO A 161 -32.07 -10.94 -11.32
CA PRO A 161 -30.90 -10.16 -10.92
C PRO A 161 -31.23 -9.02 -9.95
N ASP A 162 -30.25 -8.58 -9.16
CA ASP A 162 -30.39 -7.38 -8.33
C ASP A 162 -30.36 -6.11 -9.16
N PHE A 163 -29.51 -6.09 -10.21
CA PHE A 163 -29.40 -4.99 -11.15
C PHE A 163 -29.31 -5.48 -12.59
N GLY A 164 -29.62 -4.58 -13.53
CA GLY A 164 -29.55 -4.85 -14.96
C GLY A 164 -30.76 -5.63 -15.50
N PRO A 165 -30.69 -6.06 -16.77
CA PRO A 165 -31.83 -6.72 -17.42
C PRO A 165 -32.17 -8.07 -16.77
N ASN A 166 -33.46 -8.39 -16.62
CA ASN A 166 -33.90 -9.74 -16.21
C ASN A 166 -33.83 -10.74 -17.38
N ARG A 167 -32.68 -10.80 -18.05
CA ARG A 167 -32.31 -11.74 -19.11
C ARG A 167 -30.78 -11.84 -19.16
N ILE A 168 -30.24 -13.00 -19.53
CA ILE A 168 -28.79 -13.14 -19.67
C ILE A 168 -28.24 -12.25 -20.79
N HIS A 169 -27.02 -11.72 -20.64
CA HIS A 169 -26.34 -11.08 -21.76
C HIS A 169 -25.90 -12.14 -22.79
N PRO A 170 -26.10 -11.94 -24.11
CA PRO A 170 -25.90 -12.98 -25.13
C PRO A 170 -24.51 -13.63 -25.13
N THR A 171 -23.45 -12.83 -24.97
CA THR A 171 -22.05 -13.28 -24.99
C THR A 171 -21.38 -13.16 -23.62
N ALA A 172 -21.61 -12.05 -22.91
CA ALA A 172 -20.98 -11.78 -21.61
C ALA A 172 -21.61 -12.50 -20.39
N GLY A 173 -22.79 -13.13 -20.51
CA GLY A 173 -23.40 -13.86 -19.40
C GLY A 173 -24.01 -12.99 -18.30
N CYS A 174 -23.77 -13.37 -17.04
CA CYS A 174 -24.14 -12.61 -15.84
C CYS A 174 -22.97 -12.54 -14.85
N THR A 175 -22.99 -11.56 -13.94
CA THR A 175 -21.87 -11.33 -13.00
C THR A 175 -22.34 -11.32 -11.55
N ALA A 176 -21.53 -11.86 -10.64
CA ALA A 176 -21.69 -11.61 -9.20
C ALA A 176 -20.79 -10.45 -8.75
N ILE A 177 -21.31 -9.47 -8.03
CA ILE A 177 -20.51 -8.38 -7.44
C ILE A 177 -20.79 -8.34 -5.95
N GLY A 178 -19.76 -8.18 -5.12
CA GLY A 178 -19.98 -8.23 -3.68
C GLY A 178 -18.82 -7.73 -2.86
N ALA A 179 -19.01 -7.78 -1.55
CA ALA A 179 -17.97 -7.51 -0.57
C ALA A 179 -17.81 -8.74 0.32
N ARG A 180 -16.56 -9.08 0.64
CA ARG A 180 -16.27 -10.26 1.45
C ARG A 180 -15.00 -10.09 2.28
N PRO A 181 -14.83 -10.87 3.36
CA PRO A 181 -13.54 -11.02 4.02
C PRO A 181 -12.45 -11.54 3.06
N PHE A 182 -11.21 -11.53 3.54
CA PHE A 182 -10.10 -12.18 2.84
C PHE A 182 -10.42 -13.66 2.63
N LEU A 183 -10.40 -14.07 1.36
CA LEU A 183 -10.57 -15.45 0.95
C LEU A 183 -9.23 -15.96 0.47
N VAL A 184 -8.86 -17.15 0.94
CA VAL A 184 -7.63 -17.81 0.53
C VAL A 184 -7.99 -19.10 -0.19
N ALA A 185 -7.58 -19.21 -1.45
CA ALA A 185 -7.63 -20.47 -2.18
C ALA A 185 -6.39 -21.30 -1.79
N TYR A 186 -6.62 -22.42 -1.11
CA TYR A 186 -5.58 -23.22 -0.48
C TYR A 186 -5.74 -24.69 -0.86
N ASN A 187 -4.72 -25.25 -1.50
CA ASN A 187 -4.70 -26.63 -1.97
C ASN A 187 -3.69 -27.44 -1.15
N ILE A 188 -4.07 -28.64 -0.74
CA ILE A 188 -3.18 -29.57 -0.03
C ILE A 188 -3.08 -30.87 -0.83
N TYR A 189 -1.86 -31.22 -1.23
CA TYR A 189 -1.56 -32.43 -1.99
C TYR A 189 -1.20 -33.55 -1.03
N LEU A 190 -1.84 -34.71 -1.23
CA LEU A 190 -1.60 -35.91 -0.45
C LEU A 190 -0.54 -36.78 -1.15
N ASP A 191 0.20 -37.57 -0.37
CA ASP A 191 1.20 -38.52 -0.87
C ASP A 191 0.54 -39.83 -1.37
N THR A 192 -0.48 -39.67 -2.22
CA THR A 192 -1.24 -40.74 -2.85
C THR A 192 -1.88 -40.24 -4.14
N GLY A 193 -2.14 -41.12 -5.10
CA GLY A 193 -2.97 -40.85 -6.28
C GLY A 193 -4.47 -41.09 -6.04
N ASP A 194 -4.84 -41.59 -4.86
CA ASP A 194 -6.22 -41.93 -4.54
C ASP A 194 -7.08 -40.69 -4.27
N VAL A 195 -7.82 -40.27 -5.30
CA VAL A 195 -8.74 -39.12 -5.25
C VAL A 195 -9.88 -39.34 -4.26
N SER A 196 -10.29 -40.60 -4.02
CA SER A 196 -11.42 -40.89 -3.13
C SER A 196 -11.13 -40.44 -1.69
N LEU A 197 -9.88 -40.58 -1.25
CA LEU A 197 -9.43 -40.04 0.04
C LEU A 197 -9.54 -38.51 0.09
N ALA A 198 -9.09 -37.82 -0.96
CA ALA A 198 -9.21 -36.36 -1.01
C ALA A 198 -10.67 -35.89 -1.04
N GLU A 199 -11.55 -36.61 -1.73
CA GLU A 199 -13.00 -36.33 -1.73
C GLU A 199 -13.64 -36.57 -0.37
N GLU A 200 -13.26 -37.64 0.34
CA GLU A 200 -13.72 -37.93 1.70
C GLU A 200 -13.30 -36.82 2.67
N ILE A 201 -12.02 -36.45 2.65
CA ILE A 201 -11.50 -35.36 3.49
C ILE A 201 -12.20 -34.04 3.15
N ALA A 202 -12.31 -33.69 1.87
CA ALA A 202 -12.99 -32.48 1.42
C ALA A 202 -14.46 -32.44 1.89
N LYS A 203 -15.17 -33.57 1.81
CA LYS A 203 -16.55 -33.69 2.30
C LYS A 203 -16.62 -33.52 3.81
N ALA A 204 -15.66 -34.05 4.56
CA ALA A 204 -15.65 -33.94 6.01
C ALA A 204 -15.35 -32.51 6.52
N ILE A 205 -14.46 -31.78 5.85
CA ILE A 205 -14.01 -30.46 6.32
C ILE A 205 -14.87 -29.30 5.84
N ARG A 206 -15.63 -29.43 4.75
CA ARG A 206 -16.40 -28.31 4.19
C ARG A 206 -17.64 -27.97 5.01
N THR A 207 -17.98 -26.69 5.07
CA THR A 207 -19.13 -26.16 5.83
C THR A 207 -20.45 -26.78 5.40
N SER A 208 -20.65 -27.01 4.10
CA SER A 208 -21.90 -27.58 3.57
C SER A 208 -22.21 -29.00 4.02
N SER A 209 -21.25 -29.67 4.67
CA SER A 209 -21.39 -31.02 5.21
C SER A 209 -21.25 -31.06 6.74
N GLY A 210 -21.32 -29.89 7.39
CA GLY A 210 -21.21 -29.76 8.85
C GLY A 210 -19.76 -29.70 9.36
N GLY A 211 -18.79 -29.55 8.47
CA GLY A 211 -17.36 -29.44 8.82
C GLY A 211 -16.98 -28.07 9.37
N LEU A 212 -15.76 -27.63 9.04
CA LEU A 212 -15.23 -26.34 9.48
C LEU A 212 -16.08 -25.19 8.91
N PRO A 213 -16.34 -24.14 9.72
CA PRO A 213 -17.06 -22.95 9.25
C PRO A 213 -16.22 -22.18 8.23
N ALA A 214 -16.89 -21.52 7.28
CA ALA A 214 -16.25 -20.72 6.22
C ALA A 214 -15.23 -21.50 5.35
N VAL A 215 -15.48 -22.80 5.11
CA VAL A 215 -14.64 -23.65 4.24
C VAL A 215 -15.49 -24.27 3.13
N GLN A 216 -15.09 -24.04 1.90
CA GLN A 216 -15.52 -24.84 0.75
C GLN A 216 -14.36 -25.75 0.36
N ALA A 217 -14.64 -27.03 0.09
CA ALA A 217 -13.60 -27.98 -0.29
C ALA A 217 -14.12 -29.01 -1.31
N LYS A 218 -13.22 -29.45 -2.18
CA LYS A 218 -13.43 -30.54 -3.13
C LYS A 218 -12.12 -31.32 -3.37
N GLY A 219 -12.24 -32.63 -3.59
CA GLY A 219 -11.12 -33.49 -3.96
C GLY A 219 -10.89 -33.51 -5.47
N PHE A 220 -9.63 -33.54 -5.90
CA PHE A 220 -9.22 -33.60 -7.31
C PHE A 220 -8.00 -34.51 -7.49
N GLU A 221 -7.79 -34.99 -8.71
CA GLU A 221 -6.49 -35.49 -9.16
C GLU A 221 -5.75 -34.38 -9.91
N VAL A 222 -4.52 -34.08 -9.51
CA VAL A 222 -3.67 -33.12 -10.21
C VAL A 222 -2.26 -33.68 -10.30
N GLY A 223 -1.81 -33.97 -11.53
CA GLY A 223 -0.46 -34.48 -11.79
C GLY A 223 -0.16 -35.81 -11.10
N GLY A 224 -1.13 -36.74 -11.11
CA GLY A 224 -0.99 -38.08 -10.50
C GLY A 224 -1.05 -38.10 -8.97
N ARG A 225 -1.47 -36.99 -8.34
CA ARG A 225 -1.67 -36.90 -6.88
C ARG A 225 -3.07 -36.43 -6.54
N ALA A 226 -3.60 -36.96 -5.45
CA ALA A 226 -4.83 -36.51 -4.85
C ALA A 226 -4.61 -35.15 -4.16
N GLN A 227 -5.53 -34.22 -4.37
CA GLN A 227 -5.49 -32.87 -3.85
C GLN A 227 -6.82 -32.53 -3.15
N VAL A 228 -6.74 -32.02 -1.93
CA VAL A 228 -7.86 -31.35 -1.25
C VAL A 228 -7.77 -29.86 -1.60
N SER A 229 -8.59 -29.41 -2.54
CA SER A 229 -8.67 -28.00 -2.96
C SER A 229 -9.73 -27.28 -2.16
N MET A 230 -9.41 -26.10 -1.65
CA MET A 230 -10.27 -25.38 -0.72
C MET A 230 -10.32 -23.88 -0.99
N ASN A 231 -11.47 -23.27 -0.72
CA ASN A 231 -11.59 -21.84 -0.49
C ASN A 231 -11.92 -21.60 0.98
N LEU A 232 -11.02 -20.92 1.69
CA LEU A 232 -11.24 -20.41 3.04
C LEU A 232 -11.92 -19.06 2.90
N LEU A 233 -13.24 -19.02 3.09
CA LEU A 233 -14.09 -17.86 2.81
C LEU A 233 -13.88 -16.71 3.79
N ASP A 234 -13.38 -17.03 4.98
CA ASP A 234 -13.03 -16.09 6.04
C ASP A 234 -11.91 -16.71 6.89
N ILE A 235 -10.69 -16.21 6.68
CA ILE A 235 -9.50 -16.73 7.37
C ILE A 235 -9.44 -16.37 8.87
N ASP A 236 -10.25 -15.41 9.31
CA ASP A 236 -10.35 -15.06 10.73
C ASP A 236 -11.29 -16.03 11.46
N VAL A 237 -12.17 -16.73 10.73
CA VAL A 237 -13.03 -17.80 11.23
C VAL A 237 -12.33 -19.17 11.15
N THR A 238 -11.78 -19.53 9.99
CA THR A 238 -11.00 -20.75 9.80
C THR A 238 -9.68 -20.42 9.10
N SER A 239 -8.60 -20.39 9.88
CA SER A 239 -7.28 -20.04 9.35
C SER A 239 -6.64 -21.17 8.52
N PRO A 240 -5.71 -20.84 7.60
CA PRO A 240 -4.95 -21.84 6.84
C PRO A 240 -4.26 -22.89 7.73
N ALA A 241 -3.74 -22.47 8.87
CA ALA A 241 -3.12 -23.37 9.84
C ALA A 241 -4.11 -24.40 10.41
N LYS A 242 -5.36 -23.98 10.69
CA LYS A 242 -6.40 -24.87 11.23
C LYS A 242 -6.78 -25.94 10.20
N VAL A 243 -7.06 -25.52 8.97
CA VAL A 243 -7.47 -26.45 7.92
C VAL A 243 -6.32 -27.39 7.52
N PHE A 244 -5.08 -26.91 7.52
CA PHE A 244 -3.92 -27.76 7.25
C PHE A 244 -3.76 -28.87 8.30
N ALA A 245 -3.93 -28.53 9.58
CA ALA A 245 -3.88 -29.52 10.66
C ALA A 245 -4.99 -30.57 10.51
N GLU A 246 -6.23 -30.15 10.25
CA GLU A 246 -7.38 -31.04 10.06
C GLU A 246 -7.19 -32.00 8.88
N VAL A 247 -6.73 -31.49 7.73
CA VAL A 247 -6.44 -32.32 6.55
C VAL A 247 -5.30 -33.29 6.82
N SER A 248 -4.24 -32.82 7.49
CA SER A 248 -3.08 -33.65 7.84
C SER A 248 -3.45 -34.78 8.79
N GLU A 249 -4.27 -34.51 9.81
CA GLU A 249 -4.72 -35.50 10.78
C GLU A 249 -5.59 -36.58 10.13
N ARG A 250 -6.54 -36.17 9.27
CA ARG A 250 -7.42 -37.11 8.55
C ARG A 250 -6.66 -37.97 7.53
N ALA A 251 -5.72 -37.37 6.80
CA ALA A 251 -4.87 -38.14 5.89
C ALA A 251 -4.00 -39.14 6.67
N ALA A 252 -3.42 -38.71 7.80
CA ALA A 252 -2.59 -39.56 8.64
C ALA A 252 -3.37 -40.74 9.26
N ALA A 253 -4.64 -40.52 9.62
CA ALA A 253 -5.53 -41.59 10.08
C ALA A 253 -5.75 -42.69 9.03
N GLN A 254 -5.54 -42.39 7.74
CA GLN A 254 -5.59 -43.33 6.62
C GLN A 254 -4.19 -43.77 6.16
N GLY A 255 -3.15 -43.50 6.95
CA GLY A 255 -1.76 -43.86 6.63
C GLY A 255 -1.12 -43.02 5.51
N VAL A 256 -1.75 -41.93 5.09
CA VAL A 256 -1.27 -41.04 4.02
C VAL A 256 -0.72 -39.75 4.63
N ARG A 257 0.41 -39.26 4.12
CA ARG A 257 0.98 -37.97 4.55
C ARG A 257 0.58 -36.86 3.59
N VAL A 258 0.64 -35.62 4.08
CA VAL A 258 0.64 -34.45 3.20
C VAL A 258 1.99 -34.37 2.49
N HIS A 259 1.96 -34.24 1.16
CA HIS A 259 3.15 -34.08 0.33
C HIS A 259 3.61 -32.61 0.28
N ARG A 260 2.69 -31.70 -0.06
CA ARG A 260 2.91 -30.24 -0.07
C ARG A 260 1.58 -29.50 -0.01
N SER A 261 1.62 -28.19 0.19
CA SER A 261 0.46 -27.31 -0.01
C SER A 261 0.78 -26.16 -0.94
N GLU A 262 -0.24 -25.52 -1.48
CA GLU A 262 -0.16 -24.46 -2.48
C GLU A 262 -1.22 -23.40 -2.22
N ILE A 263 -0.81 -22.14 -2.24
CA ILE A 263 -1.71 -20.98 -2.23
C ILE A 263 -1.94 -20.57 -3.68
N VAL A 264 -3.21 -20.35 -4.04
CA VAL A 264 -3.59 -19.73 -5.32
C VAL A 264 -3.96 -18.28 -5.03
N GLY A 265 -3.33 -17.34 -5.72
CA GLY A 265 -3.39 -15.91 -5.42
C GLY A 265 -2.44 -15.46 -4.31
N LEU A 266 -2.88 -14.46 -3.55
CA LEU A 266 -2.14 -13.87 -2.44
C LEU A 266 -2.68 -14.36 -1.09
N LEU A 267 -1.84 -14.28 -0.06
CA LEU A 267 -2.16 -14.63 1.32
C LEU A 267 -1.80 -13.46 2.24
N PRO A 268 -2.69 -13.03 3.15
CA PRO A 268 -2.32 -12.03 4.16
C PRO A 268 -1.17 -12.51 5.04
N GLU A 269 -0.19 -11.65 5.29
CA GLU A 269 1.01 -11.94 6.09
C GLU A 269 0.65 -12.55 7.46
N ARG A 270 -0.41 -12.05 8.11
CA ARG A 270 -0.91 -12.57 9.41
C ARG A 270 -1.23 -14.06 9.39
N ALA A 271 -1.72 -14.59 8.26
CA ALA A 271 -2.08 -16.00 8.16
C ALA A 271 -0.84 -16.92 8.16
N VAL A 272 0.30 -16.43 7.66
CA VAL A 272 1.58 -17.15 7.72
C VAL A 272 2.12 -17.15 9.15
N TRP A 273 2.08 -15.99 9.81
CA TRP A 273 2.56 -15.88 11.19
C TRP A 273 1.73 -16.69 12.17
N ASP A 274 0.41 -16.72 12.01
CA ASP A 274 -0.46 -17.58 12.81
C ASP A 274 -0.13 -19.07 12.63
N ALA A 275 0.20 -19.49 11.40
CA ALA A 275 0.63 -20.86 11.13
C ALA A 275 1.98 -21.18 11.77
N ALA A 276 2.96 -20.30 11.62
CA ALA A 276 4.28 -20.43 12.24
C ALA A 276 4.18 -20.47 13.77
N ALA A 277 3.36 -19.58 14.35
CA ALA A 277 3.13 -19.50 15.79
C ALA A 277 2.57 -20.82 16.34
N ARG A 278 1.55 -21.39 15.68
CA ARG A 278 0.98 -22.68 16.09
C ARG A 278 1.97 -23.82 15.95
N PHE A 279 2.70 -23.88 14.83
CA PHE A 279 3.67 -24.94 14.57
C PHE A 279 4.83 -24.91 15.60
N LEU A 280 5.35 -23.72 15.88
CA LEU A 280 6.44 -23.50 16.84
C LEU A 280 5.96 -23.42 18.30
N LYS A 281 4.63 -23.49 18.54
CA LYS A 281 4.00 -23.34 19.86
C LYS A 281 4.33 -22.01 20.55
N LEU A 282 4.42 -20.95 19.78
CA LEU A 282 4.60 -19.58 20.26
C LEU A 282 3.26 -19.02 20.74
N ARG A 283 3.31 -18.04 21.65
CA ARG A 283 2.13 -17.24 22.01
C ARG A 283 1.76 -16.33 20.85
N GLY A 284 0.59 -16.56 20.25
CA GLY A 284 0.19 -15.92 18.98
C GLY A 284 0.28 -14.38 19.01
N GLU A 285 -0.21 -13.75 20.07
CA GLU A 285 -0.22 -12.29 20.23
C GLU A 285 1.18 -11.66 20.29
N GLU A 286 2.20 -12.44 20.67
CA GLU A 286 3.57 -11.97 20.85
C GLU A 286 4.41 -12.12 19.57
N VAL A 287 3.96 -12.90 18.58
CA VAL A 287 4.77 -13.26 17.39
C VAL A 287 5.22 -12.03 16.63
N ALA A 288 4.32 -11.10 16.33
CA ALA A 288 4.65 -9.87 15.61
C ALA A 288 5.72 -9.04 16.35
N SER A 289 5.73 -9.09 17.68
CA SER A 289 6.72 -8.37 18.52
C SER A 289 8.10 -9.03 18.50
N HIS A 290 8.23 -10.27 18.03
CA HIS A 290 9.48 -11.01 17.91
C HIS A 290 10.05 -11.00 16.49
N LEU A 291 9.31 -10.52 15.49
CA LEU A 291 9.78 -10.45 14.11
C LEU A 291 10.78 -9.30 13.93
N VAL A 292 12.02 -9.63 13.55
CA VAL A 292 13.07 -8.64 13.29
C VAL A 292 12.66 -7.73 12.15
N GLU A 293 12.10 -8.26 11.06
CA GLU A 293 11.65 -7.50 9.90
C GLU A 293 10.55 -6.51 10.25
N ALA A 294 9.60 -6.88 11.12
CA ALA A 294 8.57 -5.96 11.58
C ALA A 294 9.18 -4.82 12.42
N LYS A 295 10.13 -5.12 13.31
CA LYS A 295 10.87 -4.11 14.08
C LYS A 295 11.76 -3.23 13.19
N VAL A 296 12.39 -3.79 12.16
CA VAL A 296 13.21 -3.04 11.20
C VAL A 296 12.32 -2.10 10.38
N ARG A 297 11.17 -2.56 9.87
CA ARG A 297 10.19 -1.69 9.18
C ARG A 297 9.73 -0.55 10.08
N ALA A 298 9.43 -0.84 11.36
CA ALA A 298 9.07 0.18 12.33
C ALA A 298 10.22 1.17 12.60
N ALA A 299 11.46 0.67 12.72
CA ALA A 299 12.65 1.49 12.98
C ALA A 299 13.08 2.34 11.78
N GLN A 300 12.77 1.92 10.55
CA GLN A 300 13.01 2.71 9.34
C GLN A 300 12.07 3.92 9.23
N GLY A 301 10.99 3.96 10.03
CA GLY A 301 9.99 5.00 10.00
C GLY A 301 9.00 4.84 8.84
N PRO A 302 8.10 5.82 8.65
CA PRO A 302 7.12 5.76 7.56
C PRO A 302 7.80 5.77 6.19
N THR A 303 7.12 5.23 5.18
CA THR A 303 7.49 5.45 3.78
C THR A 303 7.42 6.95 3.44
N LEU A 304 8.01 7.37 2.32
CA LEU A 304 7.89 8.77 1.87
C LEU A 304 6.42 9.19 1.74
N ASP A 305 5.59 8.35 1.13
CA ASP A 305 4.14 8.59 1.01
C ASP A 305 3.49 8.69 2.39
N GLY A 306 3.83 7.79 3.31
CA GLY A 306 3.30 7.83 4.69
C GLY A 306 3.72 9.09 5.45
N TRP A 307 4.93 9.59 5.23
CA TRP A 307 5.40 10.85 5.83
C TRP A 307 4.67 12.07 5.24
N ILE A 308 4.45 12.09 3.92
CA ILE A 308 3.70 13.17 3.24
C ILE A 308 2.24 13.20 3.73
N ASP A 309 1.60 12.04 3.85
CA ASP A 309 0.23 11.94 4.38
C ASP A 309 0.14 12.42 5.83
N GLN A 310 1.14 12.11 6.65
CA GLN A 310 1.23 12.63 8.02
C GLN A 310 1.39 14.15 8.04
N LEU A 311 2.28 14.71 7.20
CA LEU A 311 2.48 16.16 7.07
C LEU A 311 1.20 16.88 6.62
N ALA A 312 0.40 16.25 5.75
CA ALA A 312 -0.86 16.79 5.25
C ALA A 312 -2.04 16.61 6.21
N SER A 313 -1.83 15.94 7.35
CA SER A 313 -2.89 15.63 8.31
C SER A 313 -3.22 16.81 9.24
N VAL A 314 -4.21 16.61 10.11
CA VAL A 314 -4.54 17.57 11.18
C VAL A 314 -3.63 17.46 12.40
N GLU A 315 -2.73 16.47 12.41
CA GLU A 315 -1.77 16.30 13.50
C GLU A 315 -0.73 17.43 13.48
N PRO A 316 -0.27 17.90 14.65
CA PRO A 316 0.61 19.06 14.73
C PRO A 316 2.07 18.77 14.33
N ALA A 317 2.45 17.50 14.18
CA ALA A 317 3.76 17.07 13.71
C ALA A 317 3.63 15.78 12.85
N PRO A 318 4.46 15.60 11.79
CA PRO A 318 5.50 16.50 11.30
C PRO A 318 4.93 17.81 10.76
N GLY A 319 5.71 18.90 10.88
CA GLY A 319 5.27 20.25 10.53
C GLY A 319 6.28 21.02 9.67
N GLY A 320 6.20 22.35 9.71
CA GLY A 320 7.06 23.23 8.90
C GLY A 320 8.56 23.07 9.18
N GLY A 321 8.97 22.85 10.43
CA GLY A 321 10.36 22.59 10.80
C GLY A 321 10.87 21.27 10.22
N SER A 322 10.08 20.21 10.36
CA SER A 322 10.34 18.89 9.79
C SER A 322 10.47 18.96 8.25
N ALA A 323 9.59 19.71 7.58
CA ALA A 323 9.65 19.93 6.13
C ALA A 323 10.88 20.75 5.71
N ALA A 324 11.29 21.75 6.49
CA ALA A 324 12.51 22.52 6.24
C ALA A 324 13.78 21.64 6.33
N ALA A 325 13.83 20.75 7.33
CA ALA A 325 14.91 19.76 7.44
C ALA A 325 14.91 18.79 6.25
N LEU A 326 13.73 18.30 5.84
CA LEU A 326 13.60 17.41 4.67
C LEU A 326 14.06 18.10 3.37
N ALA A 327 13.75 19.38 3.17
CA ALA A 327 14.27 20.14 2.03
C ALA A 327 15.82 20.13 1.99
N GLY A 328 16.45 20.28 3.16
CA GLY A 328 17.90 20.13 3.31
C GLY A 328 18.40 18.71 2.99
N VAL A 329 17.69 17.66 3.40
CA VAL A 329 18.03 16.26 3.06
C VAL A 329 18.05 16.05 1.55
N LEU A 330 17.02 16.53 0.85
CA LEU A 330 16.90 16.43 -0.60
C LEU A 330 18.03 17.21 -1.30
N ALA A 331 18.32 18.42 -0.83
CA ALA A 331 19.43 19.22 -1.31
C ALA A 331 20.78 18.49 -1.16
N ALA A 332 21.07 17.95 0.01
CA ALA A 332 22.30 17.21 0.28
C ALA A 332 22.41 15.95 -0.60
N GLY A 333 21.30 15.26 -0.85
CA GLY A 333 21.24 14.12 -1.77
C GLY A 333 21.63 14.49 -3.21
N LEU A 334 21.12 15.61 -3.73
CA LEU A 334 21.49 16.11 -5.05
C LEU A 334 22.97 16.52 -5.11
N VAL A 335 23.49 17.20 -4.08
CA VAL A 335 24.93 17.52 -4.00
C VAL A 335 25.78 16.25 -4.04
N ALA A 336 25.43 15.21 -3.27
CA ALA A 336 26.16 13.96 -3.25
C ALA A 336 26.08 13.23 -4.61
N MET A 337 24.93 13.26 -5.30
CA MET A 337 24.78 12.74 -6.65
C MET A 337 25.71 13.45 -7.64
N VAL A 338 25.70 14.79 -7.67
CA VAL A 338 26.59 15.58 -8.55
C VAL A 338 28.06 15.34 -8.20
N GLY A 339 28.37 15.23 -6.90
CA GLY A 339 29.64 14.77 -6.34
C GLY A 339 30.18 13.51 -6.99
N ARG A 340 29.38 12.43 -6.95
CA ARG A 340 29.70 11.12 -7.55
C ARG A 340 29.82 11.19 -9.08
N LEU A 341 28.92 11.90 -9.75
CA LEU A 341 28.95 12.06 -11.20
C LEU A 341 30.18 12.83 -11.68
N THR A 342 30.68 13.78 -10.87
CA THR A 342 31.87 14.57 -11.21
C THR A 342 33.13 13.77 -10.95
N SER A 343 33.28 13.21 -9.76
CA SER A 343 34.49 12.47 -9.36
C SER A 343 34.76 11.19 -10.17
N SER A 344 33.73 10.58 -10.76
CA SER A 344 33.87 9.39 -11.61
C SER A 344 34.24 9.68 -13.07
N ARG A 345 34.22 10.94 -13.51
CA ARG A 345 34.46 11.32 -14.91
C ARG A 345 35.92 11.72 -15.12
N LYS A 346 36.60 11.10 -16.09
CA LYS A 346 37.98 11.46 -16.48
C LYS A 346 38.14 12.94 -16.85
N ALA A 347 37.13 13.55 -17.46
CA ALA A 347 37.12 14.96 -17.83
C ALA A 347 37.22 15.92 -16.62
N HIS A 348 36.90 15.44 -15.41
CA HIS A 348 36.94 16.21 -14.16
C HIS A 348 38.04 15.71 -13.21
N ALA A 349 39.09 15.05 -13.73
CA ALA A 349 40.18 14.51 -12.90
C ALA A 349 40.83 15.55 -11.98
N ALA A 350 40.93 16.82 -12.43
CA ALA A 350 41.52 17.91 -11.66
C ALA A 350 40.74 18.27 -10.38
N VAL A 351 39.43 18.01 -10.34
CA VAL A 351 38.55 18.29 -9.19
C VAL A 351 38.04 17.02 -8.52
N ALA A 352 38.48 15.84 -8.95
CA ALA A 352 37.91 14.57 -8.51
C ALA A 352 38.10 14.31 -7.00
N GLU A 353 39.22 14.73 -6.41
CA GLU A 353 39.47 14.63 -4.97
C GLU A 353 38.56 15.56 -4.18
N GLU A 354 38.46 16.82 -4.61
CA GLU A 354 37.57 17.82 -4.01
C GLU A 354 36.12 17.30 -4.01
N PHE A 355 35.65 16.77 -5.14
CA PHE A 355 34.27 16.29 -5.25
C PHE A 355 34.01 14.99 -4.48
N ARG A 356 35.05 14.19 -4.18
CA ARG A 356 34.93 13.09 -3.21
C ARG A 356 34.72 13.63 -1.80
N GLY A 357 35.49 14.64 -1.39
CA GLY A 357 35.27 15.37 -0.13
C GLY A 357 33.89 16.01 -0.02
N ILE A 358 33.41 16.67 -1.08
CA ILE A 358 32.05 17.23 -1.16
C ILE A 358 30.99 16.13 -0.99
N THR A 359 31.18 14.98 -1.64
CA THR A 359 30.25 13.85 -1.54
C THR A 359 30.16 13.34 -0.10
N GLU A 360 31.30 13.12 0.54
CA GLU A 360 31.35 12.64 1.93
C GLU A 360 30.71 13.64 2.91
N GLU A 361 30.99 14.94 2.72
CA GLU A 361 30.38 15.98 3.55
C GLU A 361 28.87 16.09 3.33
N ALA A 362 28.42 16.05 2.08
CA ALA A 362 27.00 16.06 1.75
C ALA A 362 26.27 14.84 2.35
N GLU A 363 26.88 13.66 2.35
CA GLU A 363 26.31 12.47 3.00
C GLU A 363 26.21 12.61 4.53
N ARG A 364 27.22 13.20 5.18
CA ARG A 364 27.14 13.51 6.62
C ARG A 364 26.01 14.48 6.93
N LEU A 365 25.91 15.58 6.17
CA LEU A 365 24.85 16.57 6.32
C LEU A 365 23.47 15.95 6.04
N ARG A 366 23.35 15.07 5.05
CA ARG A 366 22.11 14.36 4.72
C ARG A 366 21.61 13.52 5.90
N ILE A 367 22.51 12.79 6.56
CA ILE A 367 22.19 11.99 7.75
C ILE A 367 21.78 12.89 8.91
N GLU A 368 22.52 13.98 9.15
CA GLU A 368 22.19 14.94 10.21
C GLU A 368 20.81 15.59 9.98
N LEU A 369 20.56 16.10 8.77
CA LEU A 369 19.28 16.71 8.40
C LEU A 369 18.14 15.71 8.48
N ARG A 370 18.35 14.44 8.12
CA ARG A 370 17.33 13.40 8.27
C ARG A 370 16.97 13.16 9.73
N ARG A 371 17.95 13.18 10.63
CA ARG A 371 17.72 13.09 12.07
C ARG A 371 16.94 14.31 12.59
N LEU A 372 17.27 15.50 12.09
CA LEU A 372 16.60 16.74 12.45
C LEU A 372 15.11 16.78 12.05
N VAL A 373 14.70 16.04 11.00
CA VAL A 373 13.28 15.85 10.67
C VAL A 373 12.51 15.26 11.84
N ASP A 374 13.05 14.21 12.47
CA ASP A 374 12.39 13.52 13.59
C ASP A 374 12.53 14.32 14.90
N GLU A 375 13.71 14.91 15.15
CA GLU A 375 13.96 15.71 16.36
C GLU A 375 13.04 16.94 16.48
N ASP A 376 12.63 17.53 15.35
CA ASP A 376 11.68 18.65 15.31
C ASP A 376 10.29 18.23 15.83
N ALA A 377 9.79 17.09 15.35
CA ALA A 377 8.53 16.52 15.82
C ALA A 377 8.58 16.18 17.32
N GLU A 378 9.69 15.61 17.79
CA GLU A 378 9.90 15.32 19.21
C GLU A 378 9.99 16.59 20.07
N ALA A 379 10.68 17.63 19.58
CA ALA A 379 10.81 18.90 20.27
C ALA A 379 9.46 19.59 20.46
N TYR A 380 8.61 19.56 19.44
CA TYR A 380 7.23 20.01 19.54
C TYR A 380 6.46 19.25 20.63
N GLY A 381 6.59 17.91 20.67
CA GLY A 381 5.98 17.08 21.71
C GLY A 381 6.38 17.52 23.12
N ARG A 382 7.66 17.80 23.36
CA ARG A 382 8.16 18.29 24.66
C ARG A 382 7.56 19.65 25.05
N VAL A 383 7.40 20.56 24.10
CA VAL A 383 6.74 21.86 24.32
C VAL A 383 5.28 21.66 24.73
N MET A 384 4.56 20.75 24.06
CA MET A 384 3.17 20.45 24.39
C MET A 384 3.00 19.83 25.76
N GLU A 385 3.92 18.94 26.18
CA GLU A 385 3.91 18.41 27.54
C GLU A 385 4.16 19.50 28.60
N ALA A 386 5.05 20.47 28.33
CA ALA A 386 5.26 21.61 29.22
C ALA A 386 3.98 22.47 29.36
N TYR A 387 3.22 22.65 28.27
CA TYR A 387 1.95 23.38 28.31
C TYR A 387 0.86 22.70 29.15
N LYS A 388 0.91 21.36 29.30
CA LYS A 388 -0.05 20.57 30.09
C LYS A 388 0.19 20.63 31.60
N LEU A 389 1.32 21.17 32.07
CA LEU A 389 1.62 21.26 33.50
C LEU A 389 0.55 22.06 34.28
N PRO A 390 0.32 21.74 35.58
CA PRO A 390 -0.64 22.45 36.43
C PRO A 390 -0.39 23.96 36.52
N LYS A 391 -1.44 24.73 36.81
CA LYS A 391 -1.41 26.21 36.86
C LYS A 391 -2.29 26.81 37.96
N GLY A 392 -2.68 26.03 38.96
CA GLY A 392 -3.63 26.44 40.00
C GLY A 392 -3.03 27.40 41.04
N THR A 393 -1.78 27.15 41.43
CA THR A 393 -1.04 27.98 42.40
C THR A 393 0.01 28.87 41.73
N GLU A 394 0.47 29.91 42.42
CA GLU A 394 1.56 30.77 41.91
C GLU A 394 2.85 29.99 41.67
N ARG A 395 3.19 29.07 42.58
CA ARG A 395 4.34 28.18 42.44
C ARG A 395 4.23 27.25 41.23
N GLU A 396 3.02 26.75 40.95
CA GLU A 396 2.75 25.94 39.74
C GLU A 396 2.87 26.78 38.47
N ARG A 397 2.32 28.00 38.45
CA ARG A 397 2.44 28.92 37.32
C ARG A 397 3.90 29.22 36.99
N GLN A 398 4.72 29.53 37.99
CA GLN A 398 6.14 29.78 37.81
C GLN A 398 6.88 28.56 37.26
N ARG A 399 6.69 27.37 37.87
CA ARG A 399 7.31 26.12 37.39
C ARG A 399 6.91 25.75 35.97
N ARG A 400 5.63 25.95 35.64
CA ARG A 400 5.10 25.72 34.31
C ARG A 400 5.74 26.68 33.30
N GLN A 401 5.87 27.96 33.64
CA GLN A 401 6.50 28.94 32.76
C GLN A 401 7.97 28.60 32.50
N GLU A 402 8.75 28.30 33.55
CA GLU A 402 10.14 27.86 33.40
C GLU A 402 10.28 26.60 32.53
N ALA A 403 9.35 25.65 32.66
CA ALA A 403 9.35 24.44 31.84
C ALA A 403 9.04 24.74 30.36
N ILE A 404 8.10 25.65 30.10
CA ILE A 404 7.77 26.10 28.75
C ILE A 404 8.97 26.82 28.13
N ASP A 405 9.59 27.76 28.82
CA ASP A 405 10.74 28.52 28.29
C ASP A 405 11.93 27.59 27.99
N ARG A 406 12.23 26.63 28.88
CA ARG A 406 13.25 25.60 28.62
C ARG A 406 12.90 24.74 27.40
N ALA A 407 11.65 24.32 27.26
CA ALA A 407 11.22 23.51 26.13
C ALA A 407 11.27 24.29 24.81
N LEU A 408 10.88 25.57 24.81
CA LEU A 408 10.93 26.45 23.65
C LEU A 408 12.37 26.77 23.22
N LEU A 409 13.30 27.01 24.15
CA LEU A 409 14.72 27.16 23.81
C LEU A 409 15.29 25.89 23.19
N ALA A 410 14.99 24.73 23.77
CA ALA A 410 15.38 23.45 23.19
C ALA A 410 14.74 23.20 21.82
N ALA A 411 13.49 23.62 21.62
CA ALA A 411 12.79 23.54 20.35
C ALA A 411 13.29 24.55 19.31
N ALA A 412 13.86 25.69 19.71
CA ALA A 412 14.51 26.65 18.81
C ALA A 412 15.89 26.18 18.34
N GLU A 413 16.60 25.37 19.13
CA GLU A 413 17.92 24.85 18.75
C GLU A 413 17.85 23.85 17.58
N VAL A 414 16.79 23.03 17.50
CA VAL A 414 16.60 22.07 16.40
C VAL A 414 16.55 22.76 15.02
N PRO A 415 15.68 23.74 14.76
CA PRO A 415 15.68 24.47 13.51
C PRO A 415 16.94 25.32 13.33
N LEU A 416 17.59 25.84 14.38
CA LEU A 416 18.89 26.52 14.20
C LEU A 416 19.96 25.57 13.66
N ARG A 417 20.04 24.33 14.15
CA ARG A 417 20.90 23.28 13.59
C ARG A 417 20.52 22.93 12.16
N THR A 418 19.23 22.88 11.83
CA THR A 418 18.75 22.73 10.45
C THR A 418 19.25 23.86 9.55
N ALA A 419 19.16 25.12 10.01
CA ALA A 419 19.65 26.28 9.26
C ALA A 419 21.17 26.20 9.02
N ARG A 420 21.96 25.82 10.05
CA ARG A 420 23.41 25.62 9.93
C ARG A 420 23.75 24.57 8.87
N ALA A 421 23.15 23.39 8.98
CA ALA A 421 23.41 22.28 8.06
C ALA A 421 22.95 22.61 6.63
N ALA A 422 21.75 23.17 6.46
CA ALA A 422 21.24 23.55 5.15
C ALA A 422 22.05 24.69 4.50
N ALA A 423 22.53 25.68 5.26
CA ALA A 423 23.41 26.72 4.74
C ALA A 423 24.74 26.12 4.24
N ARG A 424 25.29 25.12 4.96
CA ARG A 424 26.48 24.40 4.50
C ARG A 424 26.20 23.60 3.21
N VAL A 425 25.03 22.97 3.10
CA VAL A 425 24.62 22.32 1.84
C VAL A 425 24.53 23.31 0.68
N ALA A 426 24.02 24.54 0.91
CA ALA A 426 23.98 25.58 -0.12
C ALA A 426 25.38 25.98 -0.63
N GLU A 427 26.39 26.02 0.26
CA GLU A 427 27.78 26.26 -0.13
C GLU A 427 28.33 25.14 -1.03
N LEU A 428 28.06 23.89 -0.67
CA LEU A 428 28.47 22.72 -1.47
C LEU A 428 27.73 22.67 -2.81
N ALA A 429 26.43 22.98 -2.83
CA ALA A 429 25.62 23.05 -4.04
C ALA A 429 26.11 24.11 -5.01
N ARG A 430 26.48 25.30 -4.52
CA ARG A 430 27.13 26.33 -5.35
C ARG A 430 28.41 25.79 -5.99
N ARG A 431 29.28 25.16 -5.20
CA ARG A 431 30.54 24.62 -5.74
C ARG A 431 30.30 23.52 -6.77
N ALA A 432 29.29 22.67 -6.54
CA ALA A 432 28.87 21.65 -7.47
C ALA A 432 28.33 22.24 -8.79
N ALA A 433 27.61 23.36 -8.74
CA ALA A 433 27.12 24.05 -9.94
C ALA A 433 28.26 24.69 -10.75
N GLU A 434 29.24 25.29 -10.07
CA GLU A 434 30.35 26.02 -10.72
C GLU A 434 31.39 25.10 -11.36
N ALA A 435 31.74 23.99 -10.69
CA ALA A 435 32.89 23.15 -11.09
C ALA A 435 32.53 21.68 -11.33
N GLY A 436 31.28 21.29 -11.09
CA GLY A 436 30.82 19.92 -11.25
C GLY A 436 30.57 19.53 -12.70
N ASN A 437 30.06 18.31 -12.87
CA ASN A 437 29.61 17.80 -14.14
C ASN A 437 28.50 18.70 -14.72
N GLN A 438 28.79 19.34 -15.85
CA GLN A 438 27.88 20.29 -16.49
C GLN A 438 26.56 19.66 -16.95
N ASN A 439 26.51 18.34 -17.16
CA ASN A 439 25.26 17.63 -17.47
C ASN A 439 24.32 17.54 -16.25
N ALA A 440 24.81 17.82 -15.05
CA ALA A 440 24.06 17.78 -13.78
C ALA A 440 24.02 19.17 -13.10
N VAL A 441 24.28 20.25 -13.85
CA VAL A 441 24.26 21.63 -13.32
C VAL A 441 22.87 22.01 -12.82
N CYS A 442 21.80 21.56 -13.50
CA CYS A 442 20.42 21.77 -13.05
C CYS A 442 20.16 21.09 -11.70
N ASP A 443 20.70 19.88 -11.49
CA ASP A 443 20.57 19.17 -10.21
C ASP A 443 21.26 19.95 -9.08
N ALA A 444 22.46 20.51 -9.34
CA ALA A 444 23.15 21.37 -8.38
C ALA A 444 22.39 22.68 -8.10
N GLY A 445 21.75 23.26 -9.12
CA GLY A 445 20.90 24.44 -8.97
C GLY A 445 19.66 24.17 -8.10
N VAL A 446 18.94 23.08 -8.37
CA VAL A 446 17.80 22.64 -7.55
C VAL A 446 18.25 22.35 -6.12
N ALA A 447 19.43 21.75 -5.93
CA ALA A 447 20.01 21.54 -4.61
C ALA A 447 20.19 22.87 -3.84
N ALA A 448 20.71 23.91 -4.50
CA ALA A 448 20.91 25.20 -3.87
C ALA A 448 19.58 25.89 -3.49
N LEU A 449 18.57 25.80 -4.36
CA LEU A 449 17.22 26.31 -4.09
C LEU A 449 16.56 25.59 -2.90
N LEU A 450 16.62 24.25 -2.87
CA LEU A 450 16.10 23.45 -1.77
C LEU A 450 16.82 23.73 -0.45
N ALA A 451 18.15 23.89 -0.49
CA ALA A 451 18.94 24.26 0.68
C ALA A 451 18.51 25.64 1.21
N MET A 452 18.31 26.62 0.33
CA MET A 452 17.83 27.95 0.70
C MET A 452 16.42 27.92 1.30
N SER A 453 15.50 27.14 0.72
CA SER A 453 14.17 26.90 1.30
C SER A 453 14.27 26.25 2.68
N GLY A 454 15.17 25.29 2.87
CA GLY A 454 15.46 24.66 4.16
C GLY A 454 15.94 25.67 5.20
N VAL A 455 16.88 26.56 4.84
CA VAL A 455 17.37 27.61 5.74
C VAL A 455 16.24 28.57 6.12
N LYS A 456 15.50 29.12 5.14
CA LYS A 456 14.38 30.04 5.40
C LYS A 456 13.29 29.42 6.28
N GLY A 457 12.88 28.19 5.96
CA GLY A 457 11.91 27.46 6.76
C GLY A 457 12.39 27.25 8.19
N ALA A 458 13.67 26.92 8.36
CA ALA A 458 14.29 26.81 9.67
C ALA A 458 14.30 28.16 10.43
N VAL A 459 14.66 29.28 9.79
CA VAL A 459 14.62 30.61 10.42
C VAL A 459 13.22 30.94 10.95
N TYR A 460 12.16 30.64 10.19
CA TYR A 460 10.79 30.84 10.67
C TYR A 460 10.48 30.02 11.94
N ASN A 461 11.00 28.79 12.01
CA ASN A 461 10.80 27.92 13.17
C ASN A 461 11.66 28.34 14.38
N VAL A 462 12.86 28.90 14.17
CA VAL A 462 13.61 29.57 15.25
C VAL A 462 12.80 30.75 15.77
N ALA A 463 12.35 31.63 14.87
CA ALA A 463 11.67 32.87 15.24
C ALA A 463 10.35 32.65 15.99
N ILE A 464 9.55 31.66 15.58
CA ILE A 464 8.27 31.38 16.26
C ILE A 464 8.48 30.84 17.67
N ASN A 465 9.48 29.97 17.88
CA ASN A 465 9.81 29.45 19.20
C ASN A 465 10.36 30.55 20.12
N VAL A 466 11.29 31.39 19.63
CA VAL A 466 11.83 32.52 20.39
C VAL A 466 10.75 33.54 20.73
N LYS A 467 9.80 33.79 19.83
CA LYS A 467 8.64 34.66 20.08
C LYS A 467 7.77 34.16 21.25
N GLY A 468 7.72 32.84 21.45
CA GLY A 468 6.93 32.19 22.50
C GLY A 468 7.55 32.27 23.91
N LEU A 469 8.82 32.67 24.03
CA LEU A 469 9.50 32.82 25.32
C LEU A 469 8.90 33.98 26.14
N ALA A 470 8.90 33.83 27.46
CA ALA A 470 8.60 34.95 28.37
C ALA A 470 9.63 36.07 28.25
N GLU A 471 10.92 35.73 28.26
CA GLU A 471 12.04 36.65 28.05
C GLU A 471 12.69 36.39 26.69
N ARG A 472 12.38 37.26 25.72
CA ARG A 472 12.82 37.07 24.33
C ARG A 472 14.33 37.26 24.14
N GLU A 473 14.99 38.04 25.01
CA GLU A 473 16.45 38.22 24.91
C GLU A 473 17.21 36.89 25.02
N ALA A 474 16.65 35.90 25.71
CA ALA A 474 17.25 34.57 25.85
C ALA A 474 17.43 33.85 24.49
N GLY A 475 16.63 34.18 23.48
CA GLY A 475 16.73 33.64 22.12
C GLY A 475 17.37 34.58 21.08
N ALA A 476 17.84 35.76 21.49
CA ALA A 476 18.31 36.78 20.55
C ALA A 476 19.53 36.34 19.73
N LEU A 477 20.50 35.66 20.36
CA LEU A 477 21.68 35.15 19.67
C LEU A 477 21.33 34.10 18.60
N MET A 478 20.37 33.22 18.90
CA MET A 478 19.87 32.22 17.95
C MET A 478 19.26 32.88 16.72
N LEU A 479 18.46 33.94 16.93
CA LEU A 479 17.84 34.71 15.84
C LEU A 479 18.87 35.42 14.97
N THR A 480 19.86 36.08 15.59
CA THR A 480 20.94 36.75 14.85
C THR A 480 21.69 35.75 13.98
N GLU A 481 22.11 34.62 14.54
CA GLU A 481 22.82 33.59 13.78
C GLU A 481 21.95 33.01 12.64
N ALA A 482 20.67 32.74 12.91
CA ALA A 482 19.74 32.23 11.90
C ALA A 482 19.63 33.19 10.69
N ASN A 483 19.53 34.50 10.94
CA ASN A 483 19.45 35.50 9.88
C ASN A 483 20.76 35.63 9.09
N GLU A 484 21.91 35.51 9.74
CA GLU A 484 23.22 35.49 9.06
C GLU A 484 23.40 34.24 8.18
N LEU A 485 22.88 33.09 8.63
CA LEU A 485 22.84 31.86 7.83
C LEU A 485 21.95 32.02 6.60
N GLU A 486 20.78 32.63 6.76
CA GLU A 486 19.87 32.94 5.64
C GLU A 486 20.53 33.84 4.59
N GLY A 487 21.18 34.93 5.03
CA GLY A 487 21.88 35.85 4.13
C GLY A 487 22.96 35.12 3.30
N ARG A 488 23.82 34.35 3.97
CA ARG A 488 24.87 33.56 3.30
C ARG A 488 24.29 32.54 2.34
N ALA A 489 23.29 31.76 2.76
CA ALA A 489 22.66 30.75 1.91
C ALA A 489 22.02 31.38 0.66
N GLY A 490 21.41 32.56 0.81
CA GLY A 490 20.84 33.33 -0.30
C GLY A 490 21.89 33.69 -1.36
N GLU A 491 23.04 34.21 -0.94
CA GLU A 491 24.15 34.51 -1.86
C GLU A 491 24.65 33.26 -2.61
N ARG A 492 24.75 32.12 -1.91
CA ARG A 492 25.19 30.84 -2.50
C ARG A 492 24.17 30.30 -3.50
N SER A 493 22.87 30.37 -3.17
CA SER A 493 21.79 30.00 -4.09
C SER A 493 21.85 30.82 -5.38
N SER A 494 21.91 32.14 -5.26
CA SER A 494 21.96 33.01 -6.44
C SER A 494 23.20 32.78 -7.31
N ALA A 495 24.34 32.39 -6.72
CA ALA A 495 25.53 32.01 -7.47
C ALA A 495 25.35 30.68 -8.24
N ALA A 496 24.72 29.69 -7.61
CA ALA A 496 24.38 28.43 -8.28
C ALA A 496 23.41 28.66 -9.45
N GLU A 497 22.37 29.48 -9.23
CA GLU A 497 21.38 29.83 -10.26
C GLU A 497 22.04 30.53 -11.46
N ARG A 498 23.00 31.44 -11.23
CA ARG A 498 23.79 32.04 -12.33
C ARG A 498 24.55 30.99 -13.14
N SER A 499 25.09 29.97 -12.48
CA SER A 499 25.78 28.86 -13.16
C SER A 499 24.81 28.03 -14.02
N VAL A 500 23.59 27.81 -13.52
CA VAL A 500 22.51 27.16 -14.29
C VAL A 500 22.10 28.00 -15.49
N SER A 501 21.84 29.29 -15.32
CA SER A 501 21.45 30.18 -16.42
C SER A 501 22.52 30.22 -17.51
N ALA A 502 23.79 30.32 -17.12
CA ALA A 502 24.91 30.27 -18.05
C ALA A 502 24.94 28.95 -18.85
N ALA A 503 24.74 27.81 -18.19
CA ALA A 503 24.70 26.50 -18.86
C ALA A 503 23.49 26.32 -19.78
N LEU A 504 22.37 26.99 -19.48
CA LEU A 504 21.15 27.00 -20.30
C LEU A 504 21.19 28.05 -21.42
N GLY A 505 22.21 28.91 -21.47
CA GLY A 505 22.31 30.02 -22.42
C GLY A 505 21.25 31.10 -22.21
N ARG A 506 20.86 31.37 -20.96
CA ARG A 506 19.85 32.37 -20.58
C ARG A 506 20.44 33.54 -19.81
#